data_AF-A6IIM8-F1
#
_entry.id   AF-A6IIM8-F1
#
_cell.length_a   1.000
_cell.length_b   1.000
_cell.length_c   1.000
_cell.angle_alpha   90.00
_cell.angle_beta   90.00
_cell.angle_gamma   90.00
#
_symmetry.space_group_name_H-M   'P 1'
#
loop_
_entity.id
_entity.type
_entity.pdbx_description
1 polymer ?
#
loop_
_entity_poly.entity_id
_entity_poly.type
_entity_poly.pdbx_seq_one_letter_code
_entity_poly.pdbx_strand_id
1 'polypeptide(L)'
;MQGLLDGVIVKTDMTRIEEHLEEKVQLADFRVLEWLFPETTANFNKLLIQYRGFCGYTFAVTDGLLLPGNPTIGILKYKEKYYTFNSRDAAYSFAENPDHYINLIKEKAKKNAELIQLLELHQQFETLIPYSQMKDVDKHFIKPITKCENGTQTDTHILPPTIVRSYEWNEWELRRKAIQLL
;
A
#
# COMPACT_ATOMS: atom_id res chain seq x y z
N MET A 1 31.85 5.42 0.14
CA MET A 1 30.60 4.62 0.10
C MET A 1 30.78 3.57 -1.01
N GLN A 2 31.74 2.65 -0.80
CA GLN A 2 32.13 1.63 -1.78
C GLN A 2 31.51 0.29 -1.35
N GLY A 3 30.72 -0.30 -2.25
CA GLY A 3 30.65 -1.75 -2.47
C GLY A 3 29.95 -2.64 -1.44
N LEU A 4 28.73 -2.33 -0.98
CA LEU A 4 27.96 -3.29 -0.16
C LEU A 4 27.49 -4.54 -0.94
N LEU A 5 27.64 -4.53 -2.27
CA LEU A 5 27.15 -5.56 -3.19
C LEU A 5 28.30 -6.28 -3.93
N ASP A 6 29.54 -6.11 -3.48
CA ASP A 6 30.69 -6.68 -4.19
C ASP A 6 30.63 -8.22 -4.10
N GLY A 7 30.43 -8.88 -5.24
CA GLY A 7 30.29 -10.34 -5.35
C GLY A 7 28.86 -10.90 -5.23
N VAL A 8 27.83 -10.06 -5.03
CA VAL A 8 26.43 -10.52 -4.96
C VAL A 8 25.73 -10.30 -6.30
N ILE A 9 25.35 -11.39 -6.96
CA ILE A 9 24.50 -11.32 -8.17
C ILE A 9 23.08 -10.99 -7.71
N VAL A 10 22.68 -9.72 -7.89
CA VAL A 10 21.31 -9.28 -7.62
C VAL A 10 20.40 -9.83 -8.72
N LYS A 11 19.65 -10.89 -8.39
CA LYS A 11 18.65 -11.48 -9.29
C LYS A 11 17.41 -10.59 -9.33
N THR A 12 16.84 -10.41 -10.52
CA THR A 12 15.54 -9.73 -10.66
C THR A 12 14.41 -10.67 -10.26
N ASP A 13 13.26 -10.11 -9.90
CA ASP A 13 12.10 -10.92 -9.51
C ASP A 13 11.65 -11.89 -10.62
N MET A 14 11.79 -11.49 -11.88
CA MET A 14 11.53 -12.37 -13.04
C MET A 14 12.45 -13.60 -13.03
N THR A 15 13.76 -13.40 -12.87
CA THR A 15 14.71 -14.53 -12.82
C THR A 15 14.48 -15.45 -11.63
N ARG A 16 14.04 -14.91 -10.49
CA ARG A 16 13.73 -15.71 -9.30
C ARG A 16 12.47 -16.54 -9.49
N ILE A 17 11.46 -15.98 -10.14
CA ILE A 17 10.21 -16.70 -10.47
C ILE A 17 10.50 -17.84 -11.44
N GLU A 18 11.35 -17.59 -12.45
CA GLU A 18 11.75 -18.60 -13.45
C GLU A 18 12.49 -19.79 -12.83
N GLU A 19 13.38 -19.54 -11.86
CA GLU A 19 14.13 -20.59 -11.15
C GLU A 19 13.23 -21.54 -10.36
N HIS A 20 12.08 -21.08 -9.88
CA HIS A 20 11.13 -21.87 -9.08
C HIS A 20 9.92 -22.38 -9.89
N LEU A 21 9.93 -22.28 -11.22
CA LEU A 21 8.81 -22.70 -12.08
C LEU A 21 8.46 -24.19 -11.93
N GLU A 22 9.45 -25.05 -11.68
CA GLU A 22 9.28 -26.51 -11.59
C GLU A 22 8.90 -27.00 -10.18
N GLU A 23 8.97 -26.14 -9.17
CA GLU A 23 8.77 -26.49 -7.77
C GLU A 23 7.29 -26.36 -7.35
N LYS A 24 6.43 -27.23 -7.88
CA LYS A 24 5.00 -27.28 -7.50
C LYS A 24 4.75 -27.97 -6.17
N VAL A 25 3.78 -27.51 -5.38
CA VAL A 25 3.39 -28.18 -4.12
C VAL A 25 2.76 -29.54 -4.41
N GLN A 26 3.09 -30.56 -3.62
CA GLN A 26 2.48 -31.88 -3.76
C GLN A 26 1.19 -31.97 -2.95
N LEU A 27 0.07 -32.25 -3.64
CA LEU A 27 -1.26 -32.44 -3.01
C LEU A 27 -1.28 -33.55 -1.97
N ALA A 28 -0.39 -34.55 -2.09
CA ALA A 28 -0.32 -35.70 -1.20
C ALA A 28 0.07 -35.33 0.24
N ASP A 29 0.83 -34.25 0.42
CA ASP A 29 1.42 -33.85 1.70
C ASP A 29 0.40 -33.14 2.60
N PHE A 30 -0.65 -32.55 2.02
CA PHE A 30 -1.65 -31.76 2.75
C PHE A 30 -3.08 -32.22 2.44
N ARG A 31 -3.51 -33.34 3.03
CA ARG A 31 -4.89 -33.86 2.83
C ARG A 31 -6.00 -32.97 3.39
N VAL A 32 -5.67 -32.05 4.30
CA VAL A 32 -6.64 -31.18 4.99
C VAL A 32 -6.79 -29.83 4.29
N LEU A 33 -5.81 -29.43 3.48
CA LEU A 33 -5.77 -28.12 2.84
C LEU A 33 -6.04 -28.23 1.34
N GLU A 34 -6.87 -27.34 0.82
CA GLU A 34 -7.24 -27.31 -0.60
C GLU A 34 -6.21 -26.46 -1.37
N TRP A 35 -5.53 -27.09 -2.34
CA TRP A 35 -4.59 -26.44 -3.23
C TRP A 35 -5.17 -26.34 -4.64
N LEU A 36 -5.07 -25.15 -5.23
CA LEU A 36 -5.55 -24.86 -6.57
C LEU A 36 -4.37 -24.62 -7.51
N PHE A 37 -4.45 -25.23 -8.70
CA PHE A 37 -3.45 -25.12 -9.75
C PHE A 37 -4.08 -24.55 -11.01
N PRO A 38 -3.30 -23.83 -11.84
CA PRO A 38 -3.79 -23.30 -13.11
C PRO A 38 -4.33 -24.40 -14.04
N GLU A 39 -3.80 -25.62 -13.95
CA GLU A 39 -4.26 -26.76 -14.74
C GLU A 39 -5.64 -27.29 -14.33
N THR A 40 -6.02 -27.13 -13.06
CA THR A 40 -7.20 -27.80 -12.48
C THR A 40 -8.40 -26.86 -12.32
N THR A 41 -8.18 -25.54 -12.32
CA THR A 41 -9.22 -24.55 -11.98
C THR A 41 -9.62 -23.68 -13.17
N ALA A 42 -10.84 -23.87 -13.69
CA ALA A 42 -11.36 -23.11 -14.84
C ALA A 42 -11.50 -21.58 -14.60
N ASN A 43 -11.62 -21.15 -13.34
CA ASN A 43 -11.75 -19.74 -12.95
C ASN A 43 -10.45 -19.13 -12.37
N PHE A 44 -9.28 -19.72 -12.66
CA PHE A 44 -8.00 -19.32 -12.06
C PHE A 44 -7.72 -17.81 -12.14
N ASN A 45 -8.01 -17.18 -13.28
CA ASN A 45 -7.78 -15.74 -13.51
C ASN A 45 -8.76 -14.81 -12.78
N LYS A 46 -9.86 -15.34 -12.22
CA LYS A 46 -10.86 -14.57 -11.47
C LYS A 46 -10.71 -14.72 -9.96
N LEU A 47 -9.77 -15.54 -9.49
CA LEU A 47 -9.54 -15.75 -8.06
C LEU A 47 -8.99 -14.47 -7.44
N LEU A 48 -9.66 -13.99 -6.38
CA LEU A 48 -9.19 -12.86 -5.59
C LEU A 48 -8.07 -13.33 -4.67
N ILE A 49 -6.84 -13.20 -5.16
CA ILE A 49 -5.65 -13.54 -4.38
C ILE A 49 -5.47 -12.48 -3.29
N GLN A 50 -5.40 -12.93 -2.04
CA GLN A 50 -5.16 -12.07 -0.89
C GLN A 50 -3.79 -11.40 -1.03
N TYR A 51 -3.65 -10.23 -0.41
CA TYR A 51 -2.39 -9.46 -0.44
C TYR A 51 -1.97 -9.07 -1.85
N ARG A 52 -2.92 -8.92 -2.79
CA ARG A 52 -2.66 -8.57 -4.19
C ARG A 52 -1.65 -9.49 -4.90
N GLY A 53 -1.55 -10.76 -4.48
CA GLY A 53 -0.64 -11.72 -5.10
C GLY A 53 0.77 -11.76 -4.50
N PHE A 54 1.05 -11.01 -3.44
CA PHE A 54 2.33 -11.13 -2.72
C PHE A 54 2.40 -12.40 -1.86
N CYS A 55 3.62 -12.90 -1.67
CA CYS A 55 3.91 -14.05 -0.83
C CYS A 55 3.58 -13.78 0.64
N GLY A 56 2.56 -14.45 1.17
CA GLY A 56 2.13 -14.27 2.56
C GLY A 56 3.19 -14.68 3.59
N TYR A 57 3.89 -15.79 3.33
CA TYR A 57 4.94 -16.31 4.23
C TYR A 57 6.13 -15.36 4.36
N THR A 58 6.67 -14.90 3.23
CA THR A 58 7.81 -13.97 3.23
C THR A 58 7.44 -12.69 3.97
N PHE A 59 6.26 -12.13 3.68
CA PHE A 59 5.80 -10.93 4.37
C PHE A 59 5.74 -11.14 5.90
N ALA A 60 5.26 -12.30 6.34
CA ALA A 60 5.18 -12.67 7.75
C ALA A 60 6.54 -12.88 8.42
N VAL A 61 7.55 -13.44 7.74
CA VAL A 61 8.84 -13.79 8.35
C VAL A 61 9.88 -12.66 8.22
N THR A 62 10.07 -12.11 7.02
CA THR A 62 11.15 -11.15 6.74
C THR A 62 10.69 -9.71 6.88
N ASP A 63 10.21 -9.34 8.07
CA ASP A 63 9.84 -7.97 8.47
C ASP A 63 9.11 -7.09 7.44
N GLY A 64 8.14 -7.66 6.71
CA GLY A 64 7.34 -6.91 5.75
C GLY A 64 7.92 -6.84 4.33
N LEU A 65 8.96 -7.63 4.02
CA LEU A 65 9.46 -7.78 2.66
C LEU A 65 8.36 -8.33 1.74
N LEU A 66 8.09 -7.60 0.67
CA LEU A 66 7.11 -7.94 -0.33
C LEU A 66 7.80 -8.63 -1.49
N LEU A 67 7.52 -9.92 -1.63
CA LEU A 67 7.93 -10.68 -2.80
C LEU A 67 6.70 -11.09 -3.61
N PRO A 68 6.74 -10.96 -4.94
CA PRO A 68 5.67 -11.48 -5.78
C PRO A 68 5.53 -12.98 -5.54
N GLY A 69 4.31 -13.42 -5.26
CA GLY A 69 4.01 -14.85 -5.22
C GLY A 69 3.86 -15.38 -6.64
N ASN A 70 4.29 -16.62 -6.87
CA ASN A 70 4.11 -17.31 -8.13
C ASN A 70 2.89 -18.24 -8.05
N PRO A 71 1.80 -17.98 -8.78
CA PRO A 71 0.61 -18.85 -8.80
C PRO A 71 0.88 -20.23 -9.39
N THR A 72 1.96 -20.43 -10.16
CA THR A 72 2.27 -21.74 -10.79
C THR A 72 2.71 -22.79 -9.77
N ILE A 73 3.26 -22.35 -8.62
CA ILE A 73 3.67 -23.21 -7.50
C ILE A 73 2.45 -23.88 -6.85
N GLY A 74 1.33 -23.17 -6.83
CA GLY A 74 0.08 -23.58 -6.20
C GLY A 74 -0.51 -22.46 -5.34
N ILE A 75 -1.82 -22.27 -5.45
CA ILE A 75 -2.59 -21.34 -4.61
C ILE A 75 -3.17 -22.14 -3.45
N LEU A 76 -2.88 -21.72 -2.22
CA LEU A 76 -3.49 -22.30 -1.03
C LEU A 76 -4.84 -21.64 -0.77
N LYS A 77 -5.90 -22.43 -0.66
CA LYS A 77 -7.20 -21.97 -0.18
C LYS A 77 -7.33 -22.27 1.31
N TYR A 78 -7.51 -21.21 2.09
CA TYR A 78 -7.67 -21.30 3.54
C TYR A 78 -8.71 -20.30 4.03
N LYS A 79 -9.77 -20.77 4.72
CA LYS A 79 -10.89 -19.95 5.21
C LYS A 79 -11.50 -19.04 4.13
N GLU A 80 -11.81 -19.62 2.96
CA GLU A 80 -12.35 -18.91 1.78
C GLU A 80 -11.46 -17.80 1.21
N LYS A 81 -10.16 -17.79 1.59
CA LYS A 81 -9.16 -16.87 1.06
C LYS A 81 -8.07 -17.62 0.30
N TYR A 82 -7.54 -16.98 -0.73
CA TYR A 82 -6.54 -17.54 -1.62
C TYR A 82 -5.18 -16.89 -1.36
N TYR A 83 -4.15 -17.71 -1.16
CA TYR A 83 -2.80 -17.25 -0.84
C TYR A 83 -1.79 -17.79 -1.85
N THR A 84 -0.87 -16.95 -2.29
CA THR A 84 0.25 -17.29 -3.17
C THR A 84 1.58 -17.24 -2.42
N PHE A 85 2.59 -17.91 -2.98
CA PHE A 85 3.91 -18.04 -2.37
C PHE A 85 5.03 -17.88 -3.40
N ASN A 86 6.21 -17.47 -2.95
CA ASN A 86 7.39 -17.32 -3.81
C ASN A 86 8.10 -18.66 -4.08
N SER A 87 8.06 -19.61 -3.13
CA SER A 87 8.73 -20.90 -3.24
C SER A 87 7.87 -22.01 -2.63
N ARG A 88 8.18 -23.27 -2.97
CA ARG A 88 7.54 -24.45 -2.36
C ARG A 88 7.72 -24.46 -0.85
N ASP A 89 8.93 -24.22 -0.36
CA ASP A 89 9.21 -24.25 1.09
C ASP A 89 8.40 -23.22 1.88
N ALA A 90 8.20 -22.04 1.31
CA ALA A 90 7.36 -20.99 1.88
C ALA A 90 5.88 -21.43 1.96
N ALA A 91 5.41 -22.13 0.92
CA ALA A 91 4.07 -22.72 0.88
C ALA A 91 3.91 -23.79 1.98
N TYR A 92 4.87 -24.69 2.14
CA TYR A 92 4.83 -25.76 3.15
C TYR A 92 4.87 -25.18 4.57
N SER A 93 5.80 -24.26 4.81
CA SER A 93 5.93 -23.60 6.11
C SER A 93 4.65 -22.85 6.49
N PHE A 94 4.01 -22.18 5.54
CA PHE A 94 2.73 -21.51 5.78
C PHE A 94 1.59 -22.51 6.01
N ALA A 95 1.58 -23.64 5.30
CA ALA A 95 0.57 -24.67 5.41
C ALA A 95 0.60 -25.42 6.76
N GLU A 96 1.75 -25.51 7.43
CA GLU A 96 1.85 -26.08 8.77
C GLU A 96 1.02 -25.30 9.81
N ASN A 97 1.04 -23.96 9.74
CA ASN A 97 0.29 -23.12 10.67
C ASN A 97 -0.18 -21.78 10.04
N PRO A 98 -1.18 -21.82 9.14
CA PRO A 98 -1.62 -20.64 8.40
C PRO A 98 -2.18 -19.55 9.32
N ASP A 99 -2.85 -19.92 10.41
CA ASP A 99 -3.42 -18.97 11.37
C ASP A 99 -2.36 -18.14 12.08
N HIS A 100 -1.23 -18.75 12.45
CA HIS A 100 -0.11 -18.04 13.07
C HIS A 100 0.44 -16.96 12.14
N TYR A 101 0.72 -17.31 10.88
CA TYR A 101 1.24 -16.34 9.90
C TYR A 101 0.22 -15.26 9.58
N ILE A 102 -1.07 -15.59 9.38
CA ILE A 102 -2.11 -14.58 9.14
C ILE A 102 -2.18 -13.55 10.29
N ASN A 103 -2.04 -14.00 11.54
CA ASN A 103 -2.01 -13.08 12.68
C ASN A 103 -0.74 -12.22 12.71
N LEU A 104 0.43 -12.80 12.41
CA LEU A 104 1.68 -12.02 12.28
C LEU A 104 1.57 -10.94 11.21
N ILE A 105 0.98 -11.27 10.06
CA ILE A 105 0.75 -10.33 8.96
C ILE A 105 -0.15 -9.18 9.40
N LYS A 106 -1.22 -9.48 10.15
CA LYS A 106 -2.12 -8.46 10.71
C LYS A 106 -1.40 -7.55 11.69
N GLU A 107 -0.60 -8.09 12.61
CA GLU A 107 0.15 -7.30 13.58
C GLU A 107 1.20 -6.41 12.91
N LYS A 108 1.87 -6.89 11.86
CA LYS A 108 2.78 -6.07 11.04
C LYS A 108 2.04 -4.97 10.30
N ALA A 109 0.91 -5.28 9.68
CA ALA A 109 0.09 -4.29 8.99
C ALA A 109 -0.43 -3.21 9.96
N LYS A 110 -0.75 -3.55 11.22
CA LYS A 110 -1.13 -2.56 12.23
C LYS A 110 -0.01 -1.57 12.57
N LYS A 111 1.25 -2.00 12.55
CA LYS A 111 2.41 -1.13 12.81
C LYS A 111 2.64 -0.16 11.66
N ASN A 112 2.34 -0.59 10.45
CA ASN A 112 2.70 0.06 9.19
C ASN A 112 1.43 0.28 8.34
N ALA A 113 0.76 1.42 8.53
CA ALA A 113 -0.51 1.73 7.88
C ALA A 113 -0.42 1.74 6.33
N GLU A 114 0.76 2.04 5.78
CA GLU A 114 1.07 1.95 4.36
C GLU A 114 0.87 0.53 3.80
N LEU A 115 1.17 -0.50 4.60
CA LEU A 115 1.00 -1.90 4.21
C LEU A 115 -0.47 -2.31 4.20
N ILE A 116 -1.31 -1.69 5.02
CA ILE A 116 -2.77 -1.90 4.99
C ILE A 116 -3.32 -1.44 3.63
N GLN A 117 -2.86 -0.26 3.18
CA GLN A 117 -3.31 0.29 1.91
C GLN A 117 -2.75 -0.50 0.72
N LEU A 118 -1.48 -0.89 0.78
CA LEU A 118 -0.79 -1.57 -0.31
C LEU A 118 -1.31 -3.00 -0.52
N LEU A 119 -1.62 -3.72 0.56
CA LEU A 119 -2.08 -5.11 0.53
C LEU A 119 -3.60 -5.24 0.51
N GLU A 120 -4.31 -4.11 0.47
CA GLU A 120 -5.78 -4.02 0.59
C GLU A 120 -6.32 -4.83 1.76
N LEU A 121 -5.64 -4.74 2.90
CA LEU A 121 -6.05 -5.46 4.10
C LEU A 121 -7.33 -4.91 4.73
N HIS A 122 -7.90 -3.84 4.19
CA HIS A 122 -9.15 -3.22 4.66
C HIS A 122 -10.30 -4.22 4.80
N GLN A 123 -10.41 -5.21 3.90
CA GLN A 123 -11.44 -6.25 3.99
C GLN A 123 -11.26 -7.13 5.24
N GLN A 124 -10.04 -7.25 5.78
CA GLN A 124 -9.77 -7.95 7.05
C GLN A 124 -9.94 -7.07 8.29
N PHE A 125 -10.07 -5.76 8.10
CA PHE A 125 -10.30 -4.75 9.13
C PHE A 125 -11.70 -4.13 9.05
N GLU A 126 -12.63 -4.70 8.28
CA GLU A 126 -14.04 -4.27 8.20
C GLU A 126 -14.70 -4.18 9.58
N THR A 127 -14.25 -4.96 10.57
CA THR A 127 -14.72 -4.88 11.96
C THR A 127 -14.27 -3.64 12.73
N LEU A 128 -13.34 -2.84 12.20
CA LEU A 128 -12.92 -1.57 12.81
C LEU A 128 -13.54 -0.35 12.11
N ILE A 129 -14.34 -0.55 11.06
CA ILE A 129 -15.06 0.53 10.40
C ILE A 129 -16.43 0.67 11.08
N PRO A 130 -16.80 1.85 11.61
CA PRO A 130 -18.12 2.06 12.20
C PRO A 130 -19.22 1.67 11.21
N TYR A 131 -20.22 0.97 11.73
CA TYR A 131 -21.34 0.26 11.09
C TYR A 131 -22.22 1.09 10.10
N SER A 132 -21.85 2.33 9.76
CA SER A 132 -22.64 3.24 8.91
C SER A 132 -22.40 3.11 7.41
N GLN A 133 -21.39 2.35 6.95
CA GLN A 133 -21.04 2.25 5.51
C GLN A 133 -21.44 0.92 4.83
N MET A 134 -22.17 0.03 5.51
CA MET A 134 -22.46 -1.33 5.01
C MET A 134 -23.54 -1.44 3.89
N LYS A 135 -24.01 -0.35 3.29
CA LYS A 135 -25.12 -0.43 2.31
C LYS A 135 -24.80 -0.16 0.84
N ASP A 136 -23.55 0.11 0.46
CA ASP A 136 -23.24 0.43 -0.95
C ASP A 136 -21.93 -0.20 -1.44
N VAL A 137 -21.85 -1.54 -1.39
CA VAL A 137 -20.65 -2.30 -1.81
C VAL A 137 -20.54 -2.47 -3.33
N ASP A 138 -21.48 -1.96 -4.15
CA ASP A 138 -21.50 -2.26 -5.59
C ASP A 138 -21.16 -1.12 -6.56
N LYS A 139 -20.84 0.10 -6.11
CA LYS A 139 -20.49 1.18 -7.05
C LYS A 139 -19.33 2.05 -6.58
N HIS A 140 -18.17 1.83 -7.20
CA HIS A 140 -17.10 2.81 -7.37
C HIS A 140 -16.52 3.39 -6.07
N PHE A 141 -15.64 2.65 -5.39
CA PHE A 141 -14.73 3.26 -4.40
C PHE A 141 -13.58 4.01 -5.09
N ILE A 142 -13.94 5.10 -5.78
CA ILE A 142 -13.08 6.28 -5.82
C ILE A 142 -12.93 6.66 -4.35
N LYS A 143 -11.71 6.59 -3.81
CA LYS A 143 -11.42 7.07 -2.45
C LYS A 143 -12.15 8.39 -2.25
N PRO A 144 -12.90 8.61 -1.15
CA PRO A 144 -13.36 9.96 -0.86
C PRO A 144 -12.09 10.80 -0.78
N ILE A 145 -11.95 11.73 -1.73
CA ILE A 145 -10.94 12.77 -1.62
C ILE A 145 -11.38 13.53 -0.39
N THR A 146 -10.74 13.27 0.75
CA THR A 146 -10.91 14.07 1.94
C THR A 146 -10.39 15.45 1.57
N LYS A 147 -11.29 16.31 1.09
CA LYS A 147 -11.02 17.73 0.91
C LYS A 147 -10.88 18.30 2.31
N CYS A 148 -9.67 18.29 2.82
CA CYS A 148 -9.31 19.07 3.99
C CYS A 148 -8.96 20.48 3.49
N GLU A 149 -9.77 21.47 3.85
CA GLU A 149 -9.35 22.87 3.74
C GLU A 149 -8.32 23.14 4.83
N ASN A 150 -7.06 23.31 4.43
CA ASN A 150 -6.03 23.81 5.32
C ASN A 150 -5.93 25.32 5.13
N GLY A 151 -6.58 26.07 6.02
CA GLY A 151 -6.47 27.52 6.06
C GLY A 151 -5.29 27.94 6.93
N THR A 152 -4.21 28.43 6.33
CA THR A 152 -3.21 29.20 7.07
C THR A 152 -3.64 30.66 7.06
N GLN A 153 -4.20 31.12 8.18
CA GLN A 153 -4.46 32.55 8.40
C GLN A 153 -3.14 33.19 8.85
N THR A 154 -2.53 33.95 7.95
CA THR A 154 -1.41 34.83 8.30
C THR A 154 -1.98 36.09 8.93
N ASP A 155 -1.40 36.56 10.03
CA ASP A 155 -1.75 37.88 10.58
C ASP A 155 -1.51 38.95 9.51
N THR A 156 -2.58 39.63 9.08
CA THR A 156 -2.53 40.64 8.02
C THR A 156 -1.83 41.93 8.45
N HIS A 157 -1.57 42.11 9.76
CA HIS A 157 -0.99 43.32 10.33
C HIS A 157 0.08 42.99 11.38
N ILE A 158 1.22 42.47 10.93
CA ILE A 158 2.41 42.25 11.79
C ILE A 158 2.92 43.58 12.39
N LEU A 159 2.59 44.72 11.76
CA LEU A 159 2.98 46.06 12.18
C LEU A 159 1.75 46.95 12.41
N PRO A 160 1.82 47.92 13.34
CA PRO A 160 0.75 48.90 13.53
C PRO A 160 0.54 49.74 12.27
N PRO A 161 -0.71 50.12 11.93
CA PRO A 161 -1.01 50.89 10.73
C PRO A 161 -0.28 52.22 10.75
N THR A 162 0.67 52.40 9.84
CA THR A 162 1.40 53.66 9.68
C THR A 162 0.67 54.51 8.64
N ILE A 163 -0.18 55.42 9.10
CA ILE A 163 -0.86 56.38 8.24
C ILE A 163 0.05 57.59 8.04
N VAL A 164 0.66 57.70 6.86
CA VAL A 164 1.46 58.87 6.49
C VAL A 164 0.50 59.99 6.08
N ARG A 165 0.27 60.95 6.99
CA ARG A 165 -0.65 62.09 6.75
C ARG A 165 -0.21 63.03 5.62
N SER A 166 1.08 63.02 5.29
CA SER A 166 1.65 63.80 4.18
C SER A 166 1.61 63.05 2.84
N TYR A 167 1.06 61.83 2.80
CA TYR A 167 0.94 61.07 1.57
C TYR A 167 -0.15 61.67 0.70
N GLU A 168 0.24 62.08 -0.49
CA GLU A 168 -0.65 62.59 -1.52
C GLU A 168 -0.43 61.79 -2.80
N TRP A 169 -1.50 61.27 -3.37
CA TRP A 169 -1.47 60.53 -4.64
C TRP A 169 -2.08 61.32 -5.79
N ASN A 170 -2.53 62.55 -5.53
CA ASN A 170 -3.06 63.42 -6.58
C ASN A 170 -1.90 63.89 -7.46
N GLU A 171 -1.87 63.39 -8.70
CA GLU A 171 -0.83 63.71 -9.68
C GLU A 171 -0.67 65.22 -9.89
N TRP A 172 -1.76 65.99 -9.84
CA TRP A 172 -1.71 67.44 -10.03
C TRP A 172 -1.08 68.17 -8.84
N GLU A 173 -1.30 67.70 -7.61
CA GLU A 173 -0.62 68.25 -6.42
C GLU A 173 0.86 67.90 -6.41
N LEU A 174 1.22 66.67 -6.79
CA LEU A 174 2.61 66.25 -6.91
C LEU A 174 3.37 67.07 -7.94
N ARG A 175 2.75 67.36 -9.10
CA ARG A 175 3.32 68.25 -10.13
C ARG A 175 3.53 69.67 -9.59
N ARG A 176 2.55 70.24 -8.87
CA ARG A 176 2.70 71.57 -8.25
C ARG A 176 3.85 71.62 -7.24
N LYS A 177 3.95 70.63 -6.36
CA LYS A 177 5.01 70.54 -5.33
C LYS A 177 6.39 70.35 -5.95
N ALA A 178 6.52 69.54 -6.99
CA ALA A 178 7.79 69.35 -7.70
C ALA A 178 8.29 70.66 -8.34
N ILE A 179 7.38 71.49 -8.88
CA ILE A 179 7.72 72.79 -9.46
C ILE A 179 8.19 73.79 -8.39
N GLN A 180 7.67 73.71 -7.15
CA GLN A 180 8.09 74.58 -6.04
C GLN A 180 9.46 74.21 -5.44
N LEU A 181 9.99 73.03 -5.77
CA LEU A 181 11.31 72.54 -5.31
C LEU A 181 12.44 72.80 -6.32
N LEU A 182 12.12 73.39 -7.47
CA LEU A 182 13.06 73.91 -8.47
C LEU A 182 13.39 75.37 -8.19
#